data_AF-A0A846M6L6-F1
#
_entry.id   AF-A0A846M6L6-F1
#
_cell.length_a   1.000
_cell.length_b   1.000
_cell.length_c   1.000
_cell.angle_alpha   90.00
_cell.angle_beta   90.00
_cell.angle_gamma   90.00
#
_symmetry.space_group_name_H-M   'P 1'
#
loop_
_entity.id
_entity.type
_entity.pdbx_description
1 polymer ?
#
loop_
_entity_poly.entity_id
_entity_poly.type
_entity_poly.pdbx_seq_one_letter_code
_entity_poly.pdbx_strand_id
1 'polypeptide(L)'
;MAKKTTRATLARKGDTSTGTALIPVKAHARALDLVSARLDVDQIIKCEGDTTLVVGQPYKMGNVTIQTDEVYYVDGARAGLSNGPWLGEADKIAWRDPVTGYDCIMMRDRDEGFLSGYVGVPMRHPLYGYDHKALPAGLGIQVHGGLSYSATCEEGPTPERRIMYEARRICHVAVRQFPIRNGSDHHVDDHAWWFGFECNHLYDLVPADLSRNLNHFLSAETGGKYRDATYVCTEVQNLAAQLRAIADGCAIPARRGDPLPPLGLDPQRGA
;
A
#
# COMPACT_ATOMS: atom_id res chain seq x y z
N MET A 1 -71.95 -17.22 -18.75
CA MET A 1 -71.01 -18.35 -18.56
C MET A 1 -69.76 -18.10 -19.40
N ALA A 2 -68.61 -18.54 -18.89
CA ALA A 2 -67.29 -17.91 -19.04
C ALA A 2 -66.64 -17.90 -20.45
N LYS A 3 -65.97 -16.78 -20.75
CA LYS A 3 -64.98 -16.61 -21.82
C LYS A 3 -63.75 -17.49 -21.53
N LYS A 4 -63.37 -18.38 -22.47
CA LYS A 4 -62.07 -19.06 -22.47
C LYS A 4 -61.04 -18.16 -23.16
N THR A 5 -60.11 -17.63 -22.39
CA THR A 5 -58.95 -16.86 -22.89
C THR A 5 -57.74 -17.77 -22.96
N THR A 6 -57.17 -17.87 -24.16
CA THR A 6 -55.93 -18.56 -24.52
C THR A 6 -54.75 -17.94 -23.78
N ARG A 7 -53.95 -18.76 -23.07
CA ARG A 7 -52.71 -18.32 -22.42
C ARG A 7 -51.53 -18.88 -23.21
N ALA A 8 -50.93 -18.04 -24.06
CA ALA A 8 -49.68 -18.33 -24.74
C ALA A 8 -48.52 -18.23 -23.74
N THR A 9 -47.74 -19.28 -23.63
CA THR A 9 -46.56 -19.39 -22.76
C THR A 9 -45.40 -18.64 -23.42
N LEU A 10 -45.08 -17.42 -22.94
CA LEU A 10 -43.81 -16.78 -23.29
C LEU A 10 -42.67 -17.50 -22.59
N ALA A 11 -41.86 -18.22 -23.36
CA ALA A 11 -40.56 -18.69 -22.94
C ALA A 11 -39.64 -17.48 -22.69
N ARG A 12 -39.28 -17.24 -21.42
CA ARG A 12 -38.18 -16.34 -21.09
C ARG A 12 -36.88 -17.03 -21.48
N LYS A 13 -36.29 -16.59 -22.59
CA LYS A 13 -34.88 -16.77 -22.89
C LYS A 13 -34.12 -15.85 -21.94
N GLY A 14 -33.69 -16.41 -20.80
CA GLY A 14 -32.83 -15.74 -19.84
C GLY A 14 -31.40 -15.80 -20.36
N ASP A 15 -30.95 -14.65 -20.82
CA ASP A 15 -29.64 -14.40 -21.38
C ASP A 15 -28.53 -14.76 -20.39
N THR A 16 -27.63 -15.65 -20.81
CA THR A 16 -26.36 -15.91 -20.14
C THR A 16 -25.40 -14.78 -20.47
N SER A 17 -25.29 -13.79 -19.57
CA SER A 17 -24.11 -12.92 -19.53
C SER A 17 -23.50 -12.94 -18.13
N THR A 18 -22.42 -13.69 -18.00
CA THR A 18 -21.41 -13.61 -16.95
C THR A 18 -20.84 -12.19 -16.90
N GLY A 19 -21.34 -11.39 -15.97
CA GLY A 19 -20.74 -10.14 -15.54
C GLY A 19 -20.83 -10.10 -14.03
N THR A 20 -19.83 -10.65 -13.34
CA THR A 20 -19.69 -10.49 -11.89
C THR A 20 -19.35 -9.03 -11.65
N ALA A 21 -20.37 -8.19 -11.49
CA ALA A 21 -20.19 -6.86 -10.94
C ALA A 21 -19.59 -7.06 -9.54
N LEU A 22 -18.32 -6.71 -9.39
CA LEU A 22 -17.65 -6.69 -8.09
C LEU A 22 -18.33 -5.60 -7.27
N ILE A 23 -19.33 -5.98 -6.47
CA ILE A 23 -19.91 -5.07 -5.49
C ILE A 23 -18.78 -4.69 -4.53
N PRO A 24 -18.55 -3.40 -4.25
CA PRO A 24 -17.54 -2.98 -3.30
C PRO A 24 -17.79 -3.65 -1.95
N VAL A 25 -16.88 -4.53 -1.54
CA VAL A 25 -16.90 -5.13 -0.20
C VAL A 25 -16.55 -4.02 0.79
N LYS A 26 -17.37 -3.84 1.83
CA LYS A 26 -17.11 -2.84 2.90
C LYS A 26 -15.80 -3.16 3.64
N ALA A 27 -15.12 -2.14 4.17
CA ALA A 27 -13.89 -2.27 4.94
C ALA A 27 -13.99 -3.35 6.04
N HIS A 28 -15.08 -3.35 6.81
CA HIS A 28 -15.31 -4.35 7.86
C HIS A 28 -15.41 -5.79 7.32
N ALA A 29 -16.03 -5.99 6.15
CA ALA A 29 -16.12 -7.32 5.55
C ALA A 29 -14.75 -7.81 5.04
N ARG A 30 -13.94 -6.92 4.45
CA ARG A 30 -12.54 -7.25 4.09
C ARG A 30 -11.69 -7.60 5.30
N ALA A 31 -11.89 -6.87 6.41
CA ALA A 31 -11.19 -7.15 7.66
C ALA A 31 -11.53 -8.53 8.23
N LEU A 32 -12.81 -8.93 8.16
CA LEU A 32 -13.25 -10.26 8.60
C LEU A 32 -12.61 -11.39 7.77
N ASP A 33 -12.42 -11.19 6.46
CA ASP A 33 -11.74 -12.18 5.59
C ASP A 33 -10.28 -12.43 6.01
N LEU A 34 -9.61 -11.44 6.62
CA LEU A 34 -8.24 -11.59 7.14
C LEU A 34 -8.17 -12.40 8.44
N VAL A 35 -9.23 -12.38 9.27
CA VAL A 35 -9.23 -13.02 10.60
C VAL A 35 -9.71 -14.46 10.49
N SER A 36 -8.87 -15.31 9.93
CA SER A 36 -9.13 -16.75 9.82
C SER A 36 -8.98 -17.45 11.19
N ALA A 37 -10.11 -17.63 11.88
CA ALA A 37 -10.32 -18.51 13.06
C ALA A 37 -9.92 -18.02 14.48
N ARG A 38 -10.95 -17.94 15.35
CA ARG A 38 -10.96 -18.12 16.82
C ARG A 38 -9.97 -17.29 17.67
N LEU A 39 -9.95 -15.98 17.48
CA LEU A 39 -9.52 -15.05 18.52
C LEU A 39 -10.61 -13.99 18.74
N ASP A 40 -10.54 -13.32 19.88
CA ASP A 40 -11.43 -12.23 20.27
C ASP A 40 -11.40 -11.13 19.20
N VAL A 41 -12.41 -11.12 18.32
CA VAL A 41 -12.46 -10.31 17.09
C VAL A 41 -12.30 -8.82 17.42
N ASP A 42 -12.80 -8.40 18.57
CA ASP A 42 -12.76 -7.01 19.04
C ASP A 42 -11.34 -6.54 19.43
N GLN A 43 -10.42 -7.46 19.74
CA GLN A 43 -9.01 -7.12 19.99
C GLN A 43 -8.22 -6.96 18.68
N ILE A 44 -8.66 -7.62 17.62
CA ILE A 44 -7.96 -7.69 16.32
C ILE A 44 -8.49 -6.62 15.37
N ILE A 45 -9.81 -6.41 15.35
CA ILE A 45 -10.47 -5.46 14.47
C ILE A 45 -10.96 -4.27 15.29
N LYS A 46 -10.48 -3.09 14.96
CA LYS A 46 -10.94 -1.83 15.56
C LYS A 46 -11.52 -0.95 14.47
N CYS A 47 -12.67 -0.34 14.74
CA CYS A 47 -13.35 0.54 13.79
C CYS A 47 -13.48 1.94 14.38
N GLU A 48 -13.20 2.95 13.56
CA GLU A 48 -13.43 4.35 13.90
C GLU A 48 -13.85 5.12 12.65
N GLY A 49 -15.07 5.68 12.69
CA GLY A 49 -15.64 6.37 11.54
C GLY A 49 -15.74 5.46 10.32
N ASP A 50 -15.10 5.86 9.22
CA ASP A 50 -15.00 5.12 7.96
C ASP A 50 -13.80 4.15 7.91
N THR A 51 -13.01 4.08 8.99
CA THR A 51 -11.72 3.37 8.98
C THR A 51 -11.79 2.11 9.83
N THR A 52 -11.36 0.99 9.26
CA THR A 52 -11.18 -0.30 9.94
C THR A 52 -9.69 -0.61 10.03
N LEU A 53 -9.21 -0.89 11.23
CA LEU A 53 -7.86 -1.37 11.54
C LEU A 53 -7.93 -2.85 11.90
N VAL A 54 -7.05 -3.66 11.30
CA VAL A 54 -6.78 -5.05 11.65
C VAL A 54 -5.35 -5.16 12.19
N VAL A 55 -5.19 -5.71 13.38
CA VAL A 55 -3.89 -5.76 14.08
C VAL A 55 -3.28 -7.16 14.05
N GLY A 56 -2.00 -7.24 13.70
CA GLY A 56 -1.18 -8.44 13.88
C GLY A 56 -1.51 -9.62 12.95
N GLN A 57 -2.25 -9.37 11.86
CA GLN A 57 -2.69 -10.42 10.93
C GLN A 57 -1.77 -10.50 9.70
N PRO A 58 -1.65 -11.68 9.08
CA PRO A 58 -0.98 -11.79 7.79
C PRO A 58 -1.80 -11.09 6.71
N TYR A 59 -1.14 -10.30 5.86
CA TYR A 59 -1.75 -9.69 4.68
C TYR A 59 -1.31 -10.45 3.42
N LYS A 60 -2.28 -11.01 2.70
CA LYS A 60 -2.05 -11.83 1.50
C LYS A 60 -2.24 -11.01 0.22
N MET A 61 -1.25 -11.04 -0.66
CA MET A 61 -1.20 -10.34 -1.94
C MET A 61 -0.81 -11.33 -3.03
N GLY A 62 -1.80 -11.98 -3.63
CA GLY A 62 -1.58 -13.08 -4.57
C GLY A 62 -0.88 -14.27 -3.89
N ASN A 63 0.35 -14.58 -4.34
CA ASN A 63 1.19 -15.65 -3.79
C ASN A 63 2.14 -15.18 -2.69
N VAL A 64 2.15 -13.88 -2.37
CA VAL A 64 3.00 -13.28 -1.33
C VAL A 64 2.17 -13.03 -0.08
N THR A 65 2.73 -13.32 1.09
CA THR A 65 2.12 -13.00 2.38
C THR A 65 3.15 -12.27 3.23
N ILE A 66 2.75 -11.14 3.82
CA ILE A 66 3.55 -10.39 4.78
C ILE A 66 2.86 -10.47 6.14
N GLN A 67 3.62 -10.76 7.18
CA GLN A 67 3.09 -10.64 8.55
C GLN A 67 3.05 -9.15 8.90
N THR A 68 1.86 -8.61 9.09
CA THR A 68 1.68 -7.17 9.36
C THR A 68 1.48 -6.90 10.84
N ASP A 69 1.88 -5.71 11.27
CA ASP A 69 1.51 -5.20 12.58
C ASP A 69 0.14 -4.51 12.51
N GLU A 70 -0.13 -3.77 11.43
CA GLU A 70 -1.38 -3.04 11.21
C GLU A 70 -1.82 -3.05 9.74
N VAL A 71 -3.11 -3.28 9.49
CA VAL A 71 -3.75 -3.17 8.17
C VAL A 71 -4.95 -2.24 8.29
N TYR A 72 -5.00 -1.20 7.48
CA TYR A 72 -6.08 -0.22 7.45
C TYR A 72 -6.88 -0.32 6.15
N TYR A 73 -8.19 -0.28 6.30
CA TYR A 73 -9.17 -0.13 5.25
C TYR A 73 -10.01 1.11 5.53
N VAL A 74 -10.12 2.00 4.55
CA VAL A 74 -10.88 3.26 4.64
C VAL A 74 -12.05 3.19 3.65
N ASP A 75 -13.26 3.08 4.18
CA ASP A 75 -14.49 3.17 3.41
C ASP A 75 -14.58 4.53 2.71
N GLY A 76 -15.01 4.54 1.46
CA GLY A 76 -15.15 5.79 0.69
C GLY A 76 -13.86 6.35 0.08
N ALA A 77 -12.67 5.89 0.47
CA ALA A 77 -11.41 6.25 -0.20
C ALA A 77 -11.38 5.86 -1.69
N ARG A 78 -12.32 5.03 -2.12
CA ARG A 78 -12.47 4.52 -3.48
C ARG A 78 -13.80 4.94 -4.11
N ALA A 79 -14.55 5.82 -3.44
CA ALA A 79 -15.84 6.31 -3.94
C ALA A 79 -15.60 7.24 -5.14
N GLY A 80 -15.85 6.73 -6.35
CA GLY A 80 -15.58 7.43 -7.60
C GLY A 80 -14.46 6.82 -8.43
N LEU A 81 -13.78 5.77 -7.95
CA LEU A 81 -12.86 4.98 -8.76
C LEU A 81 -13.64 3.97 -9.59
N SER A 82 -13.16 3.67 -10.80
CA SER A 82 -13.72 2.58 -11.60
C SER A 82 -13.50 1.22 -10.91
N ASN A 83 -14.21 0.18 -11.37
CA ASN A 83 -13.93 -1.17 -10.90
C ASN A 83 -12.49 -1.57 -11.28
N GLY A 84 -11.77 -2.21 -10.35
CA GLY A 84 -10.40 -2.65 -10.58
C GLY A 84 -9.78 -3.38 -9.39
N PRO A 85 -8.54 -3.88 -9.54
CA PRO A 85 -7.84 -4.67 -8.51
C PRO A 85 -7.69 -3.94 -7.17
N TRP A 86 -7.58 -2.60 -7.17
CA TRP A 86 -7.51 -1.76 -5.96
C TRP A 86 -8.72 -1.91 -5.03
N LEU A 87 -9.86 -2.44 -5.49
CA LEU A 87 -11.00 -2.74 -4.62
C LEU A 87 -10.74 -3.92 -3.67
N GLY A 88 -9.74 -4.76 -3.88
CA GLY A 88 -9.40 -5.84 -2.96
C GLY A 88 -8.34 -5.45 -1.91
N GLU A 89 -7.61 -4.38 -2.18
CA GLU A 89 -6.39 -4.04 -1.44
C GLU A 89 -6.68 -3.23 -0.18
N ALA A 90 -5.75 -3.21 0.77
CA ALA A 90 -5.73 -2.28 1.89
C ALA A 90 -5.39 -0.85 1.43
N ASP A 91 -5.69 0.13 2.29
CA ASP A 91 -5.32 1.54 2.09
C ASP A 91 -4.04 1.90 2.83
N LYS A 92 -3.71 1.18 3.91
CA LYS A 92 -2.37 1.18 4.51
C LYS A 92 -2.07 -0.20 5.07
N ILE A 93 -0.85 -0.68 4.91
CA ILE A 93 -0.31 -1.74 5.77
C ILE A 93 1.01 -1.27 6.36
N ALA A 94 1.28 -1.66 7.59
CA ALA A 94 2.54 -1.40 8.26
C ALA A 94 3.09 -2.69 8.86
N TRP A 95 4.39 -2.89 8.70
CA TRP A 95 5.07 -4.09 9.20
C TRP A 95 6.54 -3.79 9.45
N ARG A 96 7.16 -4.59 10.32
CA ARG A 96 8.61 -4.65 10.42
C ARG A 96 9.17 -5.69 9.46
N ASP A 97 10.02 -5.29 8.52
CA ASP A 97 10.69 -6.22 7.61
C ASP A 97 11.62 -7.15 8.40
N PRO A 98 11.41 -8.48 8.38
CA PRO A 98 12.15 -9.39 9.25
C PRO A 98 13.62 -9.56 8.85
N VAL A 99 13.99 -9.22 7.61
CA VAL A 99 15.37 -9.35 7.10
C VAL A 99 16.23 -8.18 7.56
N THR A 100 15.71 -6.95 7.40
CA THR A 100 16.44 -5.72 7.69
C THR A 100 16.10 -5.14 9.07
N GLY A 101 15.00 -5.58 9.68
CA GLY A 101 14.48 -5.04 10.93
C GLY A 101 13.99 -3.59 10.83
N TYR A 102 13.80 -3.06 9.61
CA TYR A 102 13.25 -1.72 9.37
C TYR A 102 11.73 -1.73 9.30
N ASP A 103 11.12 -0.64 9.75
CA ASP A 103 9.70 -0.42 9.63
C ASP A 103 9.35 -0.05 8.19
N CYS A 104 8.26 -0.62 7.71
CA CYS A 104 7.84 -0.56 6.32
C CYS A 104 6.35 -0.22 6.25
N ILE A 105 6.00 0.60 5.26
CA ILE A 105 4.61 0.99 4.99
C ILE A 105 4.34 0.85 3.49
N MET A 106 3.17 0.31 3.15
CA MET A 106 2.52 0.57 1.87
C MET A 106 1.28 1.40 2.18
N MET A 107 1.06 2.49 1.46
CA MET A 107 -0.06 3.40 1.68
C MET A 107 -0.68 3.85 0.37
N ARG A 108 -2.00 3.99 0.34
CA ARG A 108 -2.76 4.48 -0.80
C ARG A 108 -2.92 5.99 -0.71
N ASP A 109 -2.67 6.66 -1.82
CA ASP A 109 -3.02 8.05 -2.00
C ASP A 109 -4.55 8.25 -1.99
N ARG A 110 -5.04 9.28 -1.32
CA ARG A 110 -6.49 9.46 -1.09
C ARG A 110 -7.21 10.10 -2.26
N ASP A 111 -6.50 10.91 -3.03
CA ASP A 111 -7.10 11.74 -4.08
C ASP A 111 -7.08 10.99 -5.41
N GLU A 112 -5.97 10.31 -5.70
CA GLU A 112 -5.71 9.66 -6.97
C GLU A 112 -5.76 8.12 -6.90
N GLY A 113 -5.57 7.55 -5.70
CA GLY A 113 -5.77 6.12 -5.44
C GLY A 113 -4.61 5.20 -5.80
N PHE A 114 -3.48 5.73 -6.27
CA PHE A 114 -2.25 4.95 -6.47
C PHE A 114 -1.64 4.52 -5.13
N LEU A 115 -0.75 3.52 -5.16
CA LEU A 115 -0.03 3.05 -3.98
C LEU A 115 1.38 3.65 -3.92
N SER A 116 1.88 3.85 -2.70
CA SER A 116 3.22 4.33 -2.39
C SER A 116 3.86 3.43 -1.34
N GLY A 117 5.18 3.41 -1.30
CA GLY A 117 5.97 2.59 -0.38
C GLY A 117 6.94 3.42 0.44
N TYR A 118 7.12 3.07 1.71
CA TYR A 118 7.99 3.78 2.64
C TYR A 118 8.77 2.83 3.53
N VAL A 119 10.01 3.22 3.86
CA VAL A 119 10.90 2.52 4.79
C VAL A 119 11.46 3.51 5.81
N GLY A 120 11.27 3.21 7.09
CA GLY A 120 11.77 3.97 8.22
C GLY A 120 13.16 3.48 8.62
N VAL A 121 14.14 4.39 8.63
CA VAL A 121 15.48 4.12 9.14
C VAL A 121 15.70 4.82 10.49
N PRO A 122 16.47 4.21 11.40
CA PRO A 122 16.73 4.80 12.71
C PRO A 122 17.75 5.92 12.66
N MET A 123 17.82 6.70 13.74
CA MET A 123 18.78 7.81 13.90
C MET A 123 20.25 7.42 13.65
N ARG A 124 20.62 6.18 13.94
CA ARG A 124 21.98 5.65 13.69
C ARG A 124 22.27 5.35 12.21
N HIS A 125 21.29 5.42 11.33
CA HIS A 125 21.47 5.13 9.91
C HIS A 125 22.28 6.25 9.23
N PRO A 126 23.24 5.96 8.33
CA PRO A 126 24.08 6.99 7.70
C PRO A 126 23.30 8.05 6.91
N LEU A 127 22.14 7.66 6.37
CA LEU A 127 21.26 8.56 5.61
C LEU A 127 20.15 9.20 6.46
N TYR A 128 20.16 9.02 7.77
CA TYR A 128 19.17 9.64 8.63
C TYR A 128 19.19 11.17 8.48
N GLY A 129 18.02 11.78 8.28
CA GLY A 129 17.89 13.25 8.13
C GLY A 129 18.23 13.80 6.73
N TYR A 130 18.65 12.95 5.79
CA TYR A 130 18.91 13.40 4.42
C TYR A 130 17.62 13.51 3.62
N ASP A 131 17.44 14.66 2.96
CA ASP A 131 16.40 14.82 1.95
C ASP A 131 16.68 13.89 0.76
N HIS A 132 15.65 13.21 0.25
CA HIS A 132 15.77 12.26 -0.85
C HIS A 132 16.32 12.88 -2.13
N LYS A 133 16.12 14.19 -2.35
CA LYS A 133 16.67 14.94 -3.50
C LYS A 133 18.15 15.27 -3.33
N ALA A 134 18.66 15.24 -2.10
CA ALA A 134 20.06 15.48 -1.80
C ALA A 134 20.91 14.21 -1.88
N LEU A 135 20.29 13.04 -2.04
CA LEU A 135 21.01 11.78 -2.16
C LEU A 135 21.64 11.64 -3.56
N PRO A 136 22.96 11.42 -3.66
CA PRO A 136 23.62 11.31 -4.96
C PRO A 136 23.21 10.02 -5.67
N ALA A 137 23.06 10.07 -7.00
CA ALA A 137 22.76 8.88 -7.81
C ALA A 137 23.82 7.77 -7.65
N GLY A 138 25.08 8.14 -7.38
CA GLY A 138 26.18 7.21 -7.11
C GLY A 138 25.99 6.32 -5.87
N LEU A 139 25.02 6.62 -5.01
CA LEU A 139 24.65 5.76 -3.90
C LEU A 139 23.98 4.45 -4.36
N GLY A 140 23.50 4.40 -5.59
CA GLY A 140 22.96 3.17 -6.21
C GLY A 140 21.56 2.77 -5.74
N ILE A 141 20.83 3.65 -5.03
CA ILE A 141 19.45 3.39 -4.63
C ILE A 141 18.56 3.36 -5.88
N GLN A 142 17.88 2.24 -6.11
CA GLN A 142 16.97 2.01 -7.22
C GLN A 142 15.64 1.45 -6.71
N VAL A 143 14.58 2.24 -6.90
CA VAL A 143 13.19 1.88 -6.61
C VAL A 143 12.30 2.41 -7.74
N HIS A 144 11.04 2.00 -7.76
CA HIS A 144 10.04 2.50 -8.71
C HIS A 144 10.03 4.03 -8.82
N GLY A 145 10.47 4.55 -9.96
CA GLY A 145 10.56 6.01 -10.19
C GLY A 145 11.64 6.74 -9.38
N GLY A 146 12.43 6.03 -8.58
CA GLY A 146 13.37 6.61 -7.62
C GLY A 146 12.67 7.11 -6.35
N LEU A 147 13.45 7.65 -5.42
CA LEU A 147 12.90 8.21 -4.19
C LEU A 147 12.13 9.49 -4.50
N SER A 148 10.96 9.65 -3.88
CA SER A 148 10.09 10.83 -3.96
C SER A 148 9.73 11.41 -2.59
N TYR A 149 10.14 10.74 -1.50
CA TYR A 149 9.81 11.14 -0.14
C TYR A 149 10.97 10.94 0.83
N SER A 150 11.13 11.90 1.75
CA SER A 150 12.03 11.85 2.90
C SER A 150 11.53 12.79 4.00
N ALA A 151 11.19 12.26 5.18
CA ALA A 151 10.85 13.10 6.33
C ALA A 151 10.95 12.31 7.64
N THR A 152 10.87 13.01 8.78
CA THR A 152 10.59 12.36 10.07
C THR A 152 9.20 11.71 10.07
N CYS A 153 8.95 10.84 11.04
CA CYS A 153 7.59 10.40 11.37
C CYS A 153 6.65 11.62 11.43
N GLU A 154 5.49 11.52 10.78
CA GLU A 154 4.42 12.51 10.88
C GLU A 154 3.73 12.39 12.24
N GLU A 155 4.32 12.98 13.28
CA GLU A 155 3.64 13.20 14.56
C GLU A 155 2.51 14.21 14.33
N GLY A 156 1.26 13.74 14.32
CA GLY A 156 0.14 14.65 14.18
C GLY A 156 -0.11 15.47 15.44
N PRO A 157 -1.05 16.45 15.40
CA PRO A 157 -1.18 17.51 16.40
C PRO A 157 -1.63 17.05 17.79
N THR A 158 -1.92 15.76 17.99
CA THR A 158 -2.41 15.20 19.25
C THR A 158 -1.65 13.91 19.59
N PRO A 159 -1.19 13.73 20.85
CA PRO A 159 -0.59 12.47 21.31
C PRO A 159 -1.61 11.30 21.31
N GLU A 160 -2.90 11.60 21.18
CA GLU A 160 -3.96 10.61 21.00
C GLU A 160 -3.93 10.01 19.60
N ARG A 161 -3.61 8.71 19.52
CA ARG A 161 -3.66 7.93 18.29
C ARG A 161 -5.10 7.57 17.94
N ARG A 162 -5.66 8.27 16.96
CA ARG A 162 -6.94 7.92 16.33
C ARG A 162 -6.67 7.09 15.08
N ILE A 163 -7.40 5.99 14.93
CA ILE A 163 -7.30 5.03 13.82
C ILE A 163 -7.45 5.75 12.47
N MET A 164 -8.40 6.68 12.38
CA MET A 164 -8.64 7.45 11.15
C MET A 164 -7.44 8.31 10.72
N TYR A 165 -6.63 8.79 11.67
CA TYR A 165 -5.44 9.59 11.37
C TYR A 165 -4.24 8.68 11.10
N GLU A 166 -4.06 7.61 11.86
CA GLU A 166 -2.96 6.65 11.65
C GLU A 166 -3.05 5.94 10.31
N ALA A 167 -4.26 5.73 9.79
CA ALA A 167 -4.47 5.22 8.43
C ALA A 167 -3.85 6.11 7.32
N ARG A 168 -3.49 7.36 7.64
CA ARG A 168 -3.07 8.39 6.67
C ARG A 168 -1.66 8.94 6.92
N ARG A 169 -1.04 8.60 8.05
CA ARG A 169 0.28 9.10 8.44
C ARG A 169 1.38 8.21 7.93
N ILE A 170 2.47 8.82 7.49
CA ILE A 170 3.74 8.11 7.30
C ILE A 170 4.44 8.02 8.65
N CYS A 171 3.89 7.12 9.47
CA CYS A 171 4.48 6.69 10.72
C CYS A 171 4.00 5.28 11.04
N HIS A 172 4.90 4.48 11.58
CA HIS A 172 4.62 3.16 12.14
C HIS A 172 5.34 3.06 13.45
N VAL A 173 4.60 3.22 14.53
CA VAL A 173 5.06 2.82 15.84
C VAL A 173 4.16 1.67 16.22
N ALA A 174 4.64 0.45 16.01
CA ALA A 174 3.87 -0.74 16.31
C ALA A 174 3.24 -0.60 17.70
N VAL A 175 1.91 -0.64 17.78
CA VAL A 175 1.20 -0.69 19.08
C VAL A 175 1.41 -2.10 19.65
N ARG A 176 2.64 -2.45 20.03
CA ARG A 176 2.98 -3.78 20.53
C ARG A 176 3.77 -3.70 21.82
N GLN A 177 3.03 -4.06 22.85
CA GLN A 177 3.41 -4.54 24.17
C GLN A 177 4.21 -5.87 24.06
N PHE A 178 5.26 -5.94 23.24
CA PHE A 178 6.15 -7.10 23.28
C PHE A 178 7.15 -6.93 24.43
N PRO A 179 7.25 -7.92 25.35
CA PRO A 179 8.26 -7.86 26.39
C PRO A 179 9.65 -7.93 25.74
N ILE A 180 10.50 -7.01 26.16
CA ILE A 180 11.92 -6.92 25.81
C ILE A 180 12.54 -8.31 26.00
N ARG A 181 13.09 -8.91 24.93
CA ARG A 181 13.77 -10.20 25.05
C ARG A 181 15.24 -10.02 25.37
N ASN A 182 15.89 -8.99 24.82
CA ASN A 182 17.28 -8.65 25.12
C ASN A 182 17.50 -7.13 25.14
N GLY A 183 18.49 -6.66 25.91
CA GLY A 183 18.86 -5.23 26.01
C GLY A 183 19.48 -4.61 24.75
N SER A 184 19.51 -5.34 23.63
CA SER A 184 19.91 -4.88 22.30
C SER A 184 18.72 -4.75 21.33
N ASP A 185 17.50 -5.09 21.77
CA ASP A 185 16.31 -4.97 20.93
C ASP A 185 16.00 -3.49 20.69
N HIS A 186 16.05 -3.10 19.41
CA HIS A 186 15.84 -1.74 18.98
C HIS A 186 14.39 -1.30 19.22
N HIS A 187 14.22 -0.30 20.09
CA HIS A 187 12.99 0.47 20.24
C HIS A 187 12.61 1.12 18.90
N VAL A 188 11.32 1.14 18.58
CA VAL A 188 10.82 2.18 17.68
C VAL A 188 10.94 3.47 18.48
N ASP A 189 12.04 4.19 18.32
CA ASP A 189 12.11 5.56 18.78
C ASP A 189 11.14 6.36 17.89
N ASP A 190 10.40 7.31 18.47
CA ASP A 190 9.44 8.21 17.81
C ASP A 190 10.11 9.12 16.73
N HIS A 191 11.31 8.76 16.27
CA HIS A 191 12.22 9.53 15.44
C HIS A 191 12.73 8.69 14.27
N ALA A 192 11.90 7.85 13.65
CA ALA A 192 12.28 7.22 12.39
C ALA A 192 12.35 8.28 11.26
N TRP A 193 13.35 8.18 10.39
CA TRP A 193 13.42 8.94 9.14
C TRP A 193 12.94 8.05 8.00
N TRP A 194 11.88 8.46 7.33
CA TRP A 194 11.18 7.67 6.32
C TRP A 194 11.64 8.06 4.93
N PHE A 195 12.12 7.10 4.16
CA PHE A 195 12.31 7.23 2.72
C PHE A 195 11.17 6.56 1.97
N GLY A 196 10.73 7.14 0.86
CA GLY A 196 9.65 6.55 0.08
C GLY A 196 9.66 6.85 -1.40
N PHE A 197 8.74 6.18 -2.10
CA PHE A 197 8.47 6.31 -3.52
C PHE A 197 6.95 6.22 -3.76
N GLU A 198 6.49 6.75 -4.88
CA GLU A 198 5.07 6.73 -5.28
C GLU A 198 4.86 6.02 -6.61
N CYS A 199 3.70 5.39 -6.82
CA CYS A 199 3.34 4.79 -8.11
C CYS A 199 2.46 5.72 -8.96
N ASN A 200 2.88 6.98 -9.08
CA ASN A 200 2.26 8.00 -9.92
C ASN A 200 3.26 8.57 -10.94
N HIS A 201 3.74 7.72 -11.83
CA HIS A 201 4.61 8.13 -12.92
C HIS A 201 3.88 8.05 -14.27
N LEU A 202 4.48 8.65 -15.30
CA LEU A 202 3.94 8.67 -16.67
C LEU A 202 3.59 7.27 -17.24
N TYR A 203 4.24 6.22 -16.72
CA TYR A 203 4.07 4.82 -17.10
C TYR A 203 3.23 4.02 -16.09
N ASP A 204 2.62 4.68 -15.11
CA ASP A 204 1.71 4.05 -14.15
C ASP A 204 0.26 4.29 -14.56
N LEU A 205 -0.56 3.28 -14.31
CA LEU A 205 -2.00 3.44 -14.37
C LEU A 205 -2.48 3.85 -12.98
N VAL A 206 -3.08 5.03 -12.90
CA VAL A 206 -3.62 5.61 -11.65
C VAL A 206 -5.15 5.44 -11.63
N PRO A 207 -5.76 4.95 -10.53
CA PRO A 207 -7.19 4.68 -10.49
C PRO A 207 -8.10 5.87 -10.80
N ALA A 208 -7.78 7.08 -10.32
CA ALA A 208 -8.59 8.27 -10.57
C ALA A 208 -8.59 8.70 -12.05
N ASP A 209 -7.50 8.47 -12.78
CA ASP A 209 -7.45 8.80 -14.20
C ASP A 209 -8.36 7.91 -15.06
N LEU A 210 -8.58 6.66 -14.61
CA LEU A 210 -9.52 5.75 -15.26
C LEU A 210 -10.96 6.22 -15.08
N SER A 211 -11.32 6.75 -13.90
CA SER A 211 -12.67 7.28 -13.70
C SER A 211 -12.90 8.60 -14.45
N ARG A 212 -11.83 9.39 -14.65
CA ARG A 212 -11.88 10.66 -15.39
C ARG A 212 -11.73 10.50 -16.91
N ASN A 213 -11.54 9.28 -17.42
CA ASN A 213 -11.19 8.99 -18.83
C ASN A 213 -9.96 9.77 -19.34
N LEU A 214 -9.09 10.25 -18.45
CA LEU A 214 -7.91 11.04 -18.82
C LEU A 214 -6.78 10.15 -19.34
N ASN A 215 -6.72 8.90 -18.88
CA ASN A 215 -5.67 7.96 -19.24
C ASN A 215 -5.83 7.29 -20.62
N HIS A 216 -6.89 7.58 -21.37
CA HIS A 216 -7.11 6.88 -22.65
C HIS A 216 -6.15 7.33 -23.77
N PHE A 217 -5.57 8.53 -23.69
CA PHE A 217 -4.72 9.03 -24.78
C PHE A 217 -3.22 8.73 -24.60
N LEU A 218 -2.67 8.82 -23.38
CA LEU A 218 -1.23 8.59 -23.15
C LEU A 218 -0.92 7.20 -22.55
N SER A 219 -1.80 6.62 -21.72
CA SER A 219 -1.53 5.32 -21.08
C SER A 219 -1.52 4.15 -22.08
N ALA A 220 -2.32 4.24 -23.16
CA ALA A 220 -2.34 3.27 -24.24
C ALA A 220 -1.05 3.32 -25.09
N GLU A 221 -0.42 4.50 -25.20
CA GLU A 221 0.85 4.69 -25.91
C GLU A 221 2.06 4.35 -25.01
N THR A 222 1.97 4.55 -23.70
CA THR A 222 3.04 4.21 -22.73
C THR A 222 2.96 2.79 -22.17
N GLY A 223 1.85 2.07 -22.39
CA GLY A 223 1.63 0.73 -21.82
C GLY A 223 1.45 0.75 -20.30
N GLY A 224 0.77 1.78 -19.77
CA GLY A 224 0.65 2.04 -18.34
C GLY A 224 0.15 0.84 -17.53
N LYS A 225 0.86 0.48 -16.47
CA LYS A 225 0.56 -0.67 -15.60
C LYS A 225 0.18 -0.20 -14.21
N TYR A 226 -0.93 -0.72 -13.67
CA TYR A 226 -1.27 -0.48 -12.25
C TYR A 226 -0.25 -1.21 -11.38
N ARG A 227 0.30 -0.49 -10.39
CA ARG A 227 1.23 -1.04 -9.42
C ARG A 227 0.44 -1.53 -8.21
N ASP A 228 0.15 -2.83 -8.21
CA ASP A 228 -0.62 -3.48 -7.16
C ASP A 228 0.16 -3.63 -5.84
N ALA A 229 -0.55 -4.07 -4.80
CA ALA A 229 0.05 -4.26 -3.48
C ALA A 229 1.24 -5.23 -3.49
N THR A 230 1.22 -6.28 -4.32
CA THR A 230 2.34 -7.23 -4.45
C THR A 230 3.59 -6.52 -4.99
N TYR A 231 3.44 -5.71 -6.03
CA TYR A 231 4.52 -4.91 -6.59
C TYR A 231 5.08 -3.93 -5.56
N VAL A 232 4.23 -3.11 -4.95
CA VAL A 232 4.67 -2.07 -4.02
C VAL A 232 5.36 -2.65 -2.80
N CYS A 233 4.83 -3.73 -2.22
CA CYS A 233 5.48 -4.38 -1.09
C CYS A 233 6.83 -5.01 -1.47
N THR A 234 6.96 -5.55 -2.68
CA THR A 234 8.26 -6.04 -3.19
C THR A 234 9.27 -4.89 -3.29
N GLU A 235 8.84 -3.73 -3.79
CA GLU A 235 9.67 -2.53 -3.88
C GLU A 235 10.05 -1.95 -2.53
N VAL A 236 9.15 -1.96 -1.56
CA VAL A 236 9.46 -1.57 -0.17
C VAL A 236 10.52 -2.48 0.42
N GLN A 237 10.42 -3.80 0.23
CA GLN A 237 11.44 -4.72 0.72
C GLN A 237 12.78 -4.57 -0.03
N ASN A 238 12.76 -4.25 -1.34
CA ASN A 238 13.96 -3.93 -2.09
C ASN A 238 14.62 -2.65 -1.56
N LEU A 239 13.84 -1.60 -1.27
CA LEU A 239 14.33 -0.37 -0.66
C LEU A 239 14.94 -0.62 0.72
N ALA A 240 14.26 -1.39 1.56
CA ALA A 240 14.75 -1.73 2.89
C ALA A 240 16.09 -2.47 2.82
N ALA A 241 16.23 -3.44 1.91
CA ALA A 241 17.47 -4.17 1.71
C ALA A 241 18.63 -3.27 1.24
N GLN A 242 18.35 -2.31 0.36
CA GLN A 242 19.33 -1.32 -0.11
C GLN A 242 19.79 -0.39 1.01
N LEU A 243 18.85 0.17 1.77
CA LEU A 243 19.14 1.02 2.93
C LEU A 243 19.96 0.23 3.97
N ARG A 244 19.62 -1.04 4.21
CA ARG A 244 20.38 -1.87 5.13
C ARG A 244 21.81 -2.11 4.65
N ALA A 245 22.00 -2.41 3.37
CA ALA A 245 23.33 -2.57 2.81
C ALA A 245 24.18 -1.29 2.99
N ILE A 246 23.58 -0.11 2.79
CA ILE A 246 24.26 1.18 3.02
C ILE A 246 24.64 1.35 4.50
N ALA A 247 23.72 1.04 5.42
CA ALA A 247 24.00 1.09 6.85
C ALA A 247 25.16 0.17 7.27
N ASP A 248 25.24 -1.00 6.65
CA ASP A 248 26.25 -2.03 6.93
C ASP A 248 27.54 -1.83 6.10
N GLY A 249 27.63 -0.78 5.26
CA GLY A 249 28.77 -0.55 4.36
C GLY A 249 28.97 -1.66 3.31
N CYS A 250 27.91 -2.39 2.99
CA CYS A 250 27.90 -3.53 2.08
C CYS A 250 27.48 -3.11 0.66
N ALA A 251 27.77 -3.98 -0.31
CA ALA A 251 27.28 -3.79 -1.68
C ALA A 251 25.75 -3.86 -1.72
N ILE A 252 25.14 -3.01 -2.55
CA ILE A 252 23.69 -3.02 -2.75
C ILE A 252 23.25 -4.36 -3.37
N PRO A 253 22.25 -5.04 -2.77
CA PRO A 253 21.76 -6.31 -3.27
C PRO A 253 21.02 -6.15 -4.61
N ALA A 254 20.99 -7.23 -5.39
CA ALA A 254 20.18 -7.27 -6.60
C ALA A 254 18.69 -7.11 -6.27
N ARG A 255 18.01 -6.27 -7.07
CA ARG A 255 16.57 -6.03 -6.93
C ARG A 255 15.77 -7.29 -7.27
N ARG A 256 14.67 -7.51 -6.54
CA ARG A 256 13.69 -8.58 -6.83
C ARG A 256 12.53 -8.05 -7.66
N GLY A 257 11.90 -8.93 -8.46
CA GLY A 257 10.72 -8.60 -9.26
C GLY A 257 11.05 -8.09 -10.67
N ASP A 258 10.00 -7.73 -11.42
CA ASP A 258 10.10 -7.24 -12.81
C ASP A 258 11.05 -6.05 -12.91
N PRO A 259 11.86 -5.91 -13.98
CA PRO A 259 12.72 -4.75 -14.19
C PRO A 259 11.96 -3.43 -14.04
N LEU A 260 12.65 -2.41 -13.51
CA LEU A 260 12.09 -1.07 -13.46
C LEU A 260 11.73 -0.60 -14.88
N PRO A 261 10.59 0.08 -15.07
CA PRO A 261 10.30 0.74 -16.33
C PRO A 261 11.47 1.65 -16.71
N PRO A 262 11.83 1.74 -18.00
CA PRO A 262 12.84 2.70 -18.42
C PRO A 262 12.35 4.09 -17.99
N LEU A 263 13.11 4.74 -17.12
CA LEU A 263 12.96 6.16 -16.86
C LEU A 263 13.25 6.85 -18.19
N GLY A 264 12.20 7.25 -18.91
CA GLY A 264 12.35 8.23 -19.98
C GLY A 264 13.04 9.48 -19.42
N LEU A 265 13.59 10.34 -20.27
CA LEU A 265 14.16 11.62 -19.82
C LEU A 265 13.09 12.37 -19.02
N ASP A 266 13.16 12.29 -17.70
CA ASP A 266 12.32 13.05 -16.80
C ASP A 266 12.79 14.51 -16.91
N PRO A 267 11.97 15.42 -17.45
CA PRO A 267 12.39 16.81 -17.61
C PRO A 267 12.66 17.52 -16.27
N GLN A 268 12.28 16.92 -15.14
CA GLN A 268 12.58 17.42 -13.79
C GLN A 268 13.85 16.81 -13.17
N ARG A 269 14.40 15.74 -13.75
CA ARG A 269 15.69 15.17 -13.34
C ARG A 269 16.72 15.42 -14.44
N GLY A 270 17.29 16.61 -14.38
CA GLY A 270 18.49 16.95 -15.14
C GLY A 270 19.63 15.96 -14.84
N ALA A 271 20.36 15.61 -15.90
CA ALA A 271 21.56 14.77 -15.86
C ALA A 271 22.63 15.28 -14.88
#